data_AF-A0A2I1XD28-F1
#
_entry.id   AF-A0A2I1XD28-F1
#
_cell.length_a   1.000
_cell.length_b   1.000
_cell.length_c   1.000
_cell.angle_alpha   90.00
_cell.angle_beta   90.00
_cell.angle_gamma   90.00
#
_symmetry.space_group_name_H-M   'P 1'
#
loop_
_entity.id
_entity.type
_entity.pdbx_description
1 polymer ?
#
loop_
_entity_poly.entity_id
_entity_poly.type
_entity_poly.pdbx_seq_one_letter_code
_entity_poly.pdbx_strand_id
1 'polypeptide(L)'
;MIKQFEISASVQKQIGDYLAANNTDLKTAMADETRNGEVAAIIHAGLPMMVRKIYSLEKMKNFFWTKKELMVEFVAMRLAAAEKKNAKKKR
;
A
#
# COMPACT_ATOMS: atom_id res chain seq x y z
N MET A 1 -8.51 2.96 14.43
CA MET A 1 -9.17 2.63 13.15
C MET A 1 -8.18 2.27 12.04
N ILE A 2 -7.22 3.13 11.65
CA ILE A 2 -6.15 2.77 10.68
C ILE A 2 -5.17 1.69 11.20
N LYS A 3 -4.99 1.55 12.52
CA LYS A 3 -4.16 0.49 13.13
C LYS A 3 -4.63 -0.94 12.79
N GLN A 4 -5.88 -1.15 12.36
CA GLN A 4 -6.41 -2.46 11.95
C GLN A 4 -6.38 -2.69 10.43
N PHE A 5 -5.85 -1.75 9.63
CA PHE A 5 -5.75 -1.96 8.19
C PHE A 5 -4.75 -3.08 7.86
N GLU A 6 -5.25 -4.27 7.54
CA GLU A 6 -4.42 -5.35 7.04
C GLU A 6 -4.30 -5.25 5.52
N ILE A 7 -3.06 -5.22 5.02
CA ILE A 7 -2.78 -5.42 3.60
C ILE A 7 -3.07 -6.89 3.30
N SER A 8 -4.00 -7.14 2.38
CA SER A 8 -4.29 -8.50 1.91
C SER A 8 -3.12 -9.03 1.08
N ALA A 9 -2.97 -10.35 1.00
CA ALA A 9 -1.93 -10.97 0.19
C ALA A 9 -2.01 -10.56 -1.29
N SER A 10 -3.22 -10.28 -1.80
CA SER A 10 -3.42 -9.78 -3.17
C SER A 10 -2.82 -8.39 -3.36
N VAL A 11 -3.06 -7.48 -2.41
CA VAL A 11 -2.53 -6.10 -2.48
C VAL A 11 -1.01 -6.11 -2.33
N GLN A 12 -0.49 -6.95 -1.43
CA GLN A 12 0.95 -7.16 -1.29
C GLN A 12 1.57 -7.61 -2.62
N LYS A 13 0.99 -8.62 -3.26
CA LYS A 13 1.46 -9.11 -4.55
C LYS A 13 1.41 -8.02 -5.63
N GLN A 14 0.30 -7.28 -5.71
CA GLN A 14 0.16 -6.18 -6.69
C GLN A 14 1.19 -5.07 -6.48
N ILE A 15 1.48 -4.70 -5.23
CA ILE A 15 2.56 -3.73 -4.94
C ILE A 15 3.91 -4.32 -5.34
N GLY A 16 4.19 -5.58 -5.02
CA GLY A 16 5.43 -6.25 -5.42
C GLY A 16 5.61 -6.31 -6.94
N ASP A 17 4.57 -6.74 -7.67
CA ASP A 17 4.55 -6.79 -9.13
C ASP A 17 4.75 -5.40 -9.75
N TYR A 18 4.12 -4.37 -9.17
CA TYR A 18 4.28 -2.98 -9.59
C TYR A 18 5.73 -2.47 -9.40
N LEU A 19 6.32 -2.74 -8.23
CA LEU A 19 7.69 -2.35 -7.93
C LEU A 19 8.70 -3.08 -8.84
N ALA A 20 8.49 -4.38 -9.07
CA ALA A 20 9.32 -5.17 -9.97
C ALA A 20 9.22 -4.70 -11.42
N ALA A 21 8.00 -4.44 -11.92
CA ALA A 21 7.77 -3.93 -13.29
C ALA A 21 8.44 -2.58 -13.53
N ASN A 22 8.51 -1.73 -12.49
CA ASN A 22 9.14 -0.40 -12.58
C ASN A 22 10.61 -0.38 -12.14
N ASN A 23 11.21 -1.55 -11.85
CA ASN A 23 12.58 -1.70 -11.34
C ASN A 23 12.90 -0.70 -10.21
N THR A 24 12.01 -0.58 -9.23
CA THR A 24 12.09 0.44 -8.17
C THR A 24 11.70 -0.14 -6.81
N ASP A 25 12.20 0.48 -5.75
CA ASP A 25 11.80 0.16 -4.37
C ASP A 25 10.60 1.01 -3.94
N LEU A 26 9.90 0.58 -2.88
CA LEU A 26 8.75 1.31 -2.32
C LEU A 26 9.08 2.77 -1.99
N LYS A 27 10.25 3.01 -1.39
CA LYS A 27 10.68 4.36 -1.01
C LYS A 27 10.85 5.27 -2.22
N THR A 28 11.46 4.75 -3.27
CA THR A 28 11.71 5.47 -4.53
C THR A 28 10.41 5.68 -5.31
N ALA A 29 9.53 4.67 -5.35
CA ALA A 29 8.22 4.78 -5.97
C ALA A 29 7.33 5.80 -5.25
N MET A 30 7.37 5.86 -3.91
CA MET A 30 6.55 6.81 -3.16
C MET A 30 7.15 8.23 -3.10
N ALA A 31 8.38 8.43 -3.57
CA ALA A 31 9.01 9.75 -3.68
C ALA A 31 8.53 10.55 -4.89
N ASP A 32 8.02 9.87 -5.92
CA ASP A 32 7.40 10.46 -7.11
C ASP A 32 5.88 10.52 -6.94
N GLU A 33 5.26 11.68 -7.18
CA GLU A 33 3.82 11.89 -6.95
C GLU A 33 2.94 10.96 -7.80
N THR A 34 3.32 10.72 -9.04
CA THR A 34 2.58 9.85 -9.96
C THR A 34 2.60 8.42 -9.45
N ARG A 35 3.81 7.91 -9.17
CA ARG A 35 4.02 6.53 -8.70
C ARG A 35 3.45 6.33 -7.30
N ASN A 36 3.52 7.34 -6.43
CA ASN A 36 2.88 7.34 -5.11
C ASN A 36 1.36 7.20 -5.26
N GLY A 37 0.76 7.95 -6.17
CA GLY A 37 -0.67 7.87 -6.48
C GLY A 37 -1.10 6.49 -7.00
N GLU A 38 -0.24 5.81 -7.76
CA GLU A 38 -0.47 4.44 -8.22
C GLU A 38 -0.41 3.43 -7.07
N VAL A 39 0.58 3.52 -6.19
CA VAL A 39 0.65 2.69 -4.96
C VAL A 39 -0.57 2.92 -4.07
N ALA A 40 -1.00 4.17 -3.90
CA ALA A 40 -2.22 4.51 -3.16
C ALA A 40 -3.47 3.90 -3.81
N ALA A 41 -3.54 3.84 -5.14
CA ALA A 41 -4.64 3.22 -5.87
C ALA A 41 -4.70 1.70 -5.67
N ILE A 42 -3.55 1.02 -5.69
CA ILE A 42 -3.47 -0.42 -5.41
C ILE A 42 -3.97 -0.72 -3.99
N ILE A 43 -3.55 0.08 -3.01
CA ILE A 43 -4.00 -0.06 -1.62
C ILE A 43 -5.51 0.26 -1.50
N HIS A 44 -6.00 1.30 -2.18
CA HIS A 44 -7.41 1.67 -2.20
C HIS A 44 -8.30 0.55 -2.75
N ALA A 45 -7.86 -0.09 -3.84
CA ALA A 45 -8.53 -1.24 -4.45
C ALA A 45 -8.57 -2.46 -3.51
N GLY A 46 -7.66 -2.53 -2.55
CA GLY A 46 -7.62 -3.52 -1.48
C GLY A 46 -8.55 -3.28 -0.30
N LEU A 47 -9.06 -2.05 -0.14
CA LEU A 47 -9.88 -1.68 1.02
C LEU A 47 -11.27 -2.33 0.97
N PRO A 48 -11.92 -2.61 2.11
CA PRO A 48 -13.34 -2.95 2.14
C PRO A 48 -14.19 -1.83 1.51
N MET A 49 -15.30 -2.18 0.84
CA MET A 49 -16.16 -1.23 0.12
C MET A 49 -16.62 -0.06 1.02
N MET A 50 -16.93 -0.34 2.29
CA MET A 50 -17.32 0.68 3.27
C MET A 50 -16.23 1.74 3.49
N VAL A 51 -14.95 1.34 3.48
CA VAL A 51 -13.82 2.27 3.66
C VAL A 51 -13.59 3.09 2.39
N ARG A 52 -13.73 2.48 1.20
CA ARG A 52 -13.65 3.20 -0.09
C ARG A 52 -14.72 4.26 -0.25
N LYS A 53 -15.90 4.08 0.38
CA LYS A 53 -16.97 5.10 0.41
C LYS A 53 -16.63 6.31 1.29
N ILE A 54 -15.85 6.12 2.35
CA ILE A 54 -15.43 7.20 3.28
C ILE A 54 -14.18 7.91 2.76
N TYR A 55 -13.23 7.15 2.21
CA TYR A 55 -12.01 7.65 1.61
C TYR A 55 -12.04 7.43 0.10
N SER A 56 -12.32 8.50 -0.64
CA SER A 56 -12.21 8.49 -2.10
C SER A 56 -10.77 8.25 -2.53
N LEU A 57 -10.60 7.72 -3.74
CA LEU A 57 -9.27 7.48 -4.32
C LEU A 57 -8.42 8.76 -4.31
N GLU A 58 -9.01 9.88 -4.71
CA GLU A 58 -8.35 11.18 -4.75
C GLU A 58 -7.90 11.66 -3.36
N LYS A 59 -8.77 11.55 -2.34
CA LYS A 59 -8.38 11.86 -0.95
C LYS A 59 -7.24 10.96 -0.48
N MET A 60 -7.23 9.71 -0.91
CA MET A 60 -6.20 8.76 -0.54
C MET A 60 -4.86 9.08 -1.22
N LYS A 61 -4.86 9.40 -2.53
CA LYS A 61 -3.67 9.88 -3.24
C LYS A 61 -3.09 11.13 -2.58
N ASN A 62 -3.92 12.13 -2.32
CA ASN A 62 -3.50 13.36 -1.63
C ASN A 62 -2.95 13.06 -0.22
N PHE A 63 -3.61 12.20 0.55
CA PHE A 63 -3.13 11.82 1.87
C PHE A 63 -1.77 11.11 1.82
N PHE A 64 -1.60 10.18 0.88
CA PHE A 64 -0.35 9.47 0.67
C PHE A 64 0.80 10.38 0.22
N TRP A 65 0.48 11.45 -0.53
CA TRP A 65 1.46 12.45 -0.92
C TRP A 65 1.83 13.38 0.24
N THR A 66 0.83 14.00 0.89
CA THR A 66 1.04 14.94 2.00
C THR A 66 1.70 14.29 3.21
N LYS A 67 1.50 12.98 3.41
CA LYS A 67 2.10 12.20 4.50
C LYS A 67 3.11 11.15 3.98
N LYS A 68 3.75 11.39 2.82
CA LYS A 68 4.59 10.40 2.13
C LYS A 68 5.59 9.69 3.03
N GLU A 69 6.34 10.42 3.86
CA GLU A 69 7.37 9.84 4.73
C GLU A 69 6.78 8.83 5.71
N LEU A 70 5.71 9.22 6.40
CA LEU A 70 4.97 8.35 7.31
C LEU A 70 4.30 7.18 6.58
N MET A 71 3.83 7.41 5.35
CA MET A 71 3.14 6.39 4.57
C MET A 71 4.10 5.35 3.99
N VAL A 72 5.34 5.72 3.63
CA VAL A 72 6.38 4.75 3.25
C VAL A 72 6.61 3.77 4.39
N GLU A 73 6.84 4.27 5.60
CA GLU A 73 7.07 3.42 6.78
C GLU A 73 5.84 2.57 7.09
N PHE A 74 4.65 3.16 7.06
CA PHE A 74 3.41 2.44 7.31
C PHE A 74 3.19 1.30 6.31
N VAL A 75 3.34 1.56 5.01
CA VAL A 75 3.17 0.54 3.97
C VAL A 75 4.26 -0.53 4.09
N ALA A 76 5.51 -0.15 4.33
CA ALA A 76 6.60 -1.11 4.54
C ALA A 76 6.34 -2.04 5.74
N MET A 77 5.91 -1.49 6.89
CA MET A 77 5.55 -2.28 8.06
C MET A 77 4.40 -3.26 7.77
N ARG A 78 3.41 -2.83 6.99
CA ARG A 78 2.26 -3.67 6.62
C ARG A 78 2.62 -4.77 5.63
N LEU A 79 3.47 -4.48 4.65
CA LEU A 79 4.00 -5.48 3.72
C LEU A 79 4.82 -6.53 4.48
N ALA A 80 5.71 -6.12 5.38
CA ALA A 80 6.49 -7.04 6.21
C ALA A 80 5.61 -7.90 7.13
N ALA A 81 4.53 -7.33 7.68
CA ALA A 81 3.57 -8.09 8.48
C ALA A 81 2.81 -9.14 7.65
N ALA A 82 2.46 -8.79 6.40
CA ALA A 82 1.80 -9.71 5.47
C ALA A 82 2.73 -10.86 5.04
N GLU A 83 4.02 -10.58 4.80
CA GLU A 83 5.04 -11.61 4.55
C GLU A 83 5.15 -12.60 5.70
N LYS A 84 5.24 -12.11 6.95
CA LYS A 84 5.33 -12.98 8.13
C LYS A 84 4.10 -13.89 8.29
N LYS A 85 2.90 -13.41 7.94
CA LYS A 85 1.68 -14.24 7.94
C LYS A 85 1.72 -15.30 6.85
N ASN A 86 2.17 -14.96 5.64
CA ASN A 86 2.30 -15.93 4.54
C ASN A 86 3.36 -17.00 4.84
N ALA A 87 4.50 -16.63 5.44
CA ALA A 87 5.53 -17.58 5.85
C ALA A 87 5.05 -18.57 6.91
N LYS A 88 4.16 -18.15 7.84
CA LYS A 88 3.54 -19.04 8.83
C LYS A 88 2.51 -20.00 8.25
N LYS A 89 1.87 -19.66 7.13
CA LYS A 89 0.85 -20.50 6.48
C LYS A 89 1.42 -21.61 5.58
N LYS A 90 2.73 -21.53 5.29
CA LYS A 90 3.47 -22.48 4.43
C LYS A 90 4.33 -23.46 5.25
N ARG A 91 4.18 -23.48 6.58
CA ARG A 91 4.87 -24.41 7.51
C ARG A 91 3.88 -25.40 8.09
#